data_AF-A0A841FZ01-F1
#
_entry.id   AF-A0A841FZ01-F1
#
_cell.length_a   1.000
_cell.length_b   1.000
_cell.length_c   1.000
_cell.angle_alpha   90.00
_cell.angle_beta   90.00
_cell.angle_gamma   90.00
#
_symmetry.space_group_name_H-M   'P 1'
#
loop_
_entity.id
_entity.type
_entity.pdbx_description
1 polymer ?
#
loop_
_entity_poly.entity_id
_entity_poly.type
_entity_poly.pdbx_seq_one_letter_code
_entity_poly.pdbx_strand_id
1 'polypeptide(L)'
;MDRRKLLTSAVLGGAAGLVGATALGSLSPEDVFAAEGANAKINPGDPDPNFVEGRITGITDTVLFVTSSDGSLHSIRVTNGTSIWKLNPTTFDEVKVGDGLYARGLRLADGTLAADSLWVNIVNLNAHVDSIGRGSLNLDHHGQRVVAHVENGRSAAVYNNTPAVSDMSMLEAGKHVKVIGAWHPDTNEITISTVYAAV
;
A
#
# COMPACT_ATOMS: atom_id res chain seq x y z
N MET A 1 20.35 53.99 4.47
CA MET A 1 20.76 52.57 4.60
C MET A 1 21.47 52.40 5.92
N ASP A 2 21.21 51.29 6.63
CA ASP A 2 22.17 50.79 7.62
C ASP A 2 22.33 49.28 7.47
N ARG A 3 23.50 48.85 6.99
CA ARG A 3 23.82 47.44 6.74
C ARG A 3 23.94 46.63 8.03
N ARG A 4 24.10 47.28 9.19
CA ARG A 4 24.11 46.59 10.50
C ARG A 4 22.73 46.26 11.04
N LYS A 5 21.67 46.96 10.63
CA LYS A 5 20.28 46.63 11.05
C LYS A 5 19.67 45.45 10.31
N LEU A 6 20.13 45.15 9.10
CA LEU A 6 19.63 44.03 8.29
C LEU A 6 20.23 42.67 8.65
N LEU A 7 21.35 42.63 9.38
CA LEU A 7 22.05 41.38 9.73
C LEU A 7 21.79 40.90 11.17
N THR A 8 21.00 41.62 11.98
CA THR A 8 20.87 41.32 13.42
C THR A 8 19.45 40.94 13.87
N SER A 9 18.40 41.06 13.06
CA SER A 9 17.01 40.93 13.57
C SER A 9 16.16 39.74 13.08
N ALA A 10 16.71 38.73 12.40
CA ALA A 10 15.92 37.50 12.15
C ALA A 10 16.74 36.21 12.23
N VAL A 11 17.91 36.29 12.89
CA VAL A 11 18.65 35.15 13.43
C VAL A 11 18.11 34.73 14.82
N LEU A 12 17.09 35.41 15.36
CA LEU A 12 16.67 35.25 16.77
C LEU A 12 15.14 35.21 16.98
N GLY A 13 14.39 34.57 16.08
CA GLY A 13 12.91 34.54 16.14
C GLY A 13 12.23 33.26 15.67
N GLY A 14 12.83 32.09 15.89
CA GLY A 14 12.08 30.83 16.04
C GLY A 14 11.63 30.10 14.77
N ALA A 15 12.34 29.01 14.47
CA ALA A 15 11.85 27.80 13.81
C ALA A 15 11.35 27.90 12.35
N ALA A 16 12.30 28.00 11.42
CA ALA A 16 12.20 27.31 10.15
C ALA A 16 13.59 26.75 9.84
N GLY A 17 13.82 25.50 10.28
CA GLY A 17 15.07 24.79 10.05
C GLY A 17 15.27 24.52 8.56
N LEU A 18 15.88 25.47 7.87
CA LEU A 18 16.68 25.18 6.68
C LEU A 18 17.98 24.56 7.17
N VAL A 19 17.96 23.23 7.36
CA VAL A 19 19.16 22.47 7.70
C VAL A 19 19.76 21.91 6.42
N GLY A 20 20.96 22.39 6.11
CA GLY A 20 22.06 21.55 5.65
C GLY A 20 22.00 21.03 4.22
N ALA A 21 22.71 21.72 3.33
CA ALA A 21 23.37 21.06 2.22
C ALA A 21 24.10 19.79 2.70
N THR A 22 23.69 18.65 2.17
CA THR A 22 24.58 17.60 1.65
C THR A 22 25.94 17.47 2.35
N ALA A 23 25.93 16.83 3.53
CA ALA A 23 27.01 15.91 3.84
C ALA A 23 26.86 14.69 2.92
N LEU A 24 27.89 14.44 2.13
CA LEU A 24 28.00 13.40 1.12
C LEU A 24 27.68 12.00 1.70
N GLY A 25 26.56 11.41 1.29
CA GLY A 25 26.48 9.98 0.98
C GLY A 25 26.26 8.97 2.11
N SER A 26 25.55 9.27 3.22
CA SER A 26 25.33 8.22 4.23
C SER A 26 24.06 8.29 5.08
N LEU A 27 23.09 9.16 4.80
CA LEU A 27 21.82 9.04 5.51
C LEU A 27 21.08 7.86 4.90
N SER A 28 20.99 6.78 5.67
CA SER A 28 20.16 5.66 5.28
C SER A 28 18.69 6.09 5.36
N PRO A 29 17.79 5.48 4.56
CA PRO A 29 16.38 5.86 4.56
C PRO A 29 15.75 5.92 5.96
N GLU A 30 16.17 5.05 6.87
CA GLU A 30 15.75 5.07 8.27
C GLU A 30 16.15 6.35 9.02
N ASP A 31 17.31 6.94 8.73
CA ASP A 31 17.72 8.23 9.31
C ASP A 31 16.87 9.38 8.76
N VAL A 32 16.50 9.30 7.47
CA VAL A 32 15.62 10.30 6.84
C VAL A 32 14.20 10.20 7.41
N PHE A 33 13.68 8.99 7.60
CA PHE A 33 12.39 8.78 8.28
C PHE A 33 12.38 9.32 9.72
N ALA A 34 13.49 9.17 10.45
CA ALA A 34 13.62 9.72 11.79
C ALA A 34 13.75 11.26 11.79
N ALA A 35 14.32 11.85 10.74
CA ALA A 35 14.52 13.30 10.61
C ALA A 35 13.28 14.04 10.08
N GLU A 36 12.46 13.39 9.25
CA GLU A 36 11.49 14.06 8.36
C GLU A 36 10.04 13.62 8.61
N GLY A 37 9.71 13.27 9.86
CA GLY A 37 8.38 12.90 10.32
C GLY A 37 7.28 13.98 10.23
N ALA A 38 7.31 14.88 9.24
CA ALA A 38 6.39 16.00 9.11
C ALA A 38 5.81 16.10 7.69
N ASN A 39 4.69 15.39 7.49
CA ASN A 39 3.55 15.77 6.65
C ASN A 39 3.83 16.89 5.63
N ALA A 40 4.29 16.53 4.43
CA ALA A 40 4.07 17.38 3.27
C ALA A 40 2.55 17.62 3.19
N LYS A 41 2.10 18.87 3.35
CA LYS A 41 0.69 19.22 3.22
C LYS A 41 0.28 19.00 1.77
N ILE A 42 -0.30 17.84 1.48
CA ILE A 42 -0.92 17.54 0.19
C ILE A 42 -2.29 18.20 0.19
N ASN A 43 -2.58 19.06 -0.80
CA ASN A 43 -3.93 19.61 -0.90
C ASN A 43 -4.89 18.51 -1.36
N PRO A 44 -6.16 18.53 -0.93
CA PRO A 44 -7.14 17.58 -1.41
C PRO A 44 -7.24 17.59 -2.94
N GLY A 45 -6.98 16.44 -3.56
CA GLY A 45 -7.04 16.25 -5.02
C GLY A 45 -5.70 16.34 -5.75
N ASP A 46 -4.63 16.81 -5.08
CA ASP A 46 -3.28 16.76 -5.67
C ASP A 46 -2.71 15.34 -5.59
N PRO A 47 -1.93 14.90 -6.61
CA PRO A 47 -1.18 13.64 -6.53
C PRO A 47 -0.27 13.62 -5.31
N ASP A 48 -0.29 12.50 -4.57
CA ASP A 48 0.59 12.28 -3.43
C ASP A 48 1.99 11.89 -3.94
N PRO A 49 3.02 12.77 -3.82
CA PRO A 49 4.37 12.47 -4.33
C PRO A 49 5.07 11.33 -3.56
N ASN A 50 4.53 10.99 -2.39
CA ASN A 50 5.01 9.98 -1.46
C ASN A 50 4.23 8.66 -1.58
N PHE A 51 3.42 8.53 -2.64
CA PHE A 51 2.67 7.33 -2.98
C PHE A 51 3.13 6.78 -4.32
N VAL A 52 3.26 5.46 -4.41
CA VAL A 52 3.52 4.73 -5.65
C VAL A 52 2.57 3.55 -5.73
N GLU A 53 1.95 3.34 -6.88
CA GLU A 53 1.23 2.12 -7.22
C GLU A 53 1.88 1.44 -8.42
N GLY A 54 1.69 0.14 -8.57
CA GLY A 54 2.01 -0.53 -9.83
C GLY A 54 2.40 -1.98 -9.66
N ARG A 55 3.02 -2.51 -10.71
CA ARG A 55 3.48 -3.88 -10.79
C ARG A 55 4.99 -3.98 -10.63
N ILE A 56 5.46 -4.91 -9.80
CA ILE A 56 6.89 -5.19 -9.64
C ILE A 56 7.40 -5.86 -10.91
N THR A 57 8.36 -5.22 -11.58
CA THR A 57 9.01 -5.73 -12.79
C THR A 57 10.43 -6.22 -12.54
N GLY A 58 11.03 -5.84 -11.42
CA GLY A 58 12.35 -6.30 -11.01
C GLY A 58 12.59 -6.13 -9.52
N ILE A 59 13.51 -6.93 -8.98
CA ILE A 59 13.98 -6.83 -7.60
C ILE A 59 15.50 -6.94 -7.62
N THR A 60 16.20 -6.02 -6.94
CA THR A 60 17.65 -6.07 -6.74
C THR A 60 17.94 -5.69 -5.29
N ASP A 61 18.52 -6.63 -4.54
CA ASP A 61 18.68 -6.53 -3.09
C ASP A 61 17.35 -6.17 -2.41
N THR A 62 17.26 -4.99 -1.79
CA THR A 62 16.03 -4.48 -1.16
C THR A 62 15.33 -3.40 -1.97
N VAL A 63 15.68 -3.24 -3.24
CA VAL A 63 15.08 -2.27 -4.15
C VAL A 63 14.12 -2.98 -5.11
N LEU A 64 12.87 -2.52 -5.12
CA LEU A 64 11.84 -2.92 -6.07
C LEU A 64 11.82 -1.94 -7.25
N PHE A 65 11.79 -2.48 -8.45
CA PHE A 65 11.48 -1.75 -9.67
C PHE A 65 10.02 -1.97 -10.02
N VAL A 66 9.28 -0.88 -10.14
CA VAL A 66 7.81 -0.89 -10.29
C VAL A 66 7.44 -0.13 -11.55
N THR A 67 6.49 -0.68 -12.30
CA THR A 67 5.82 0.00 -13.41
C THR A 67 4.39 0.31 -13.01
N SER A 68 4.05 1.59 -12.94
CA SER A 68 2.71 2.07 -12.62
C SER A 68 1.74 1.86 -13.78
N SER A 69 0.44 1.96 -13.49
CA SER A 69 -0.62 1.83 -14.49
C SER A 69 -0.58 2.92 -15.58
N ASP A 70 0.00 4.07 -15.28
CA ASP A 70 0.24 5.17 -16.23
C ASP A 70 1.52 4.98 -17.07
N GLY A 71 2.27 3.89 -16.84
CA GLY A 71 3.53 3.58 -17.51
C GLY A 71 4.77 4.20 -16.85
N SER A 72 4.62 4.96 -15.77
CA SER A 72 5.73 5.51 -15.00
C SER A 72 6.58 4.41 -14.37
N LEU A 73 7.89 4.67 -14.28
CA LEU A 73 8.84 3.75 -13.65
C LEU A 73 9.28 4.30 -12.29
N HIS A 74 9.29 3.45 -11.29
CA HIS A 74 9.67 3.79 -9.93
C HIS A 74 10.68 2.81 -9.35
N SER A 75 11.54 3.34 -8.50
CA SER A 75 12.40 2.58 -7.61
C SER A 75 11.93 2.77 -6.18
N ILE A 76 11.72 1.67 -5.47
CA ILE A 76 11.24 1.67 -4.09
C ILE A 76 12.26 0.92 -3.24
N ARG A 77 12.84 1.57 -2.25
CA ARG A 77 13.75 0.95 -1.28
C ARG A 77 12.96 0.47 -0.07
N VAL A 78 13.02 -0.83 0.19
CA VAL A 78 12.48 -1.47 1.38
C VAL A 78 13.59 -1.57 2.43
N THR A 79 13.24 -1.29 3.69
CA THR A 79 14.15 -1.43 4.84
C THR A 79 13.52 -2.31 5.91
N ASN A 80 14.27 -2.58 6.98
CA ASN A 80 13.74 -3.31 8.14
C ASN A 80 12.61 -2.54 8.87
N GLY A 81 12.50 -1.22 8.66
CA GLY A 81 11.43 -0.40 9.21
C GLY A 81 10.14 -0.44 8.37
N THR A 82 10.19 -1.02 7.18
CA THR A 82 9.04 -1.04 6.28
C THR A 82 8.00 -2.07 6.73
N SER A 83 6.76 -1.63 6.91
CA SER A 83 5.62 -2.51 7.20
C SER A 83 5.09 -3.13 5.91
N ILE A 84 5.16 -4.46 5.78
CA ILE A 84 4.71 -5.16 4.57
C ILE A 84 3.46 -5.98 4.88
N TRP A 85 2.44 -5.83 4.04
CA TRP A 85 1.19 -6.56 4.15
C TRP A 85 0.84 -7.23 2.83
N LYS A 86 0.66 -8.56 2.85
CA LYS A 86 0.22 -9.38 1.72
C LYS A 86 -0.74 -10.42 2.28
N LEU A 87 -2.04 -10.08 2.34
CA LEU A 87 -3.09 -10.78 3.10
C LEU A 87 -2.93 -10.76 4.63
N ASN A 88 -1.70 -10.77 5.13
CA ASN A 88 -1.33 -10.60 6.53
C ASN A 88 0.00 -9.81 6.62
N PRO A 89 0.35 -9.28 7.80
CA PRO A 89 1.68 -8.75 8.03
C PRO A 89 2.72 -9.81 7.67
N THR A 90 3.71 -9.43 6.87
CA THR A 90 4.72 -10.34 6.33
C THR A 90 6.06 -9.64 6.15
N THR A 91 7.03 -10.36 5.60
CA THR A 91 8.40 -9.91 5.36
C THR A 91 8.72 -9.81 3.86
N PHE A 92 9.84 -9.17 3.52
CA PHE A 92 10.19 -8.83 2.14
C PHE A 92 10.38 -10.05 1.23
N ASP A 93 10.78 -11.18 1.81
CA ASP A 93 10.93 -12.47 1.15
C ASP A 93 9.64 -12.99 0.50
N GLU A 94 8.46 -12.53 0.93
CA GLU A 94 7.17 -12.87 0.30
C GLU A 94 6.82 -11.98 -0.91
N VAL A 95 7.58 -10.92 -1.15
CA VAL A 95 7.41 -9.99 -2.27
C VAL A 95 8.13 -10.52 -3.50
N LYS A 96 7.43 -10.64 -4.64
CA LYS A 96 7.95 -11.25 -5.87
C LYS A 96 7.72 -10.37 -7.08
N VAL A 97 8.57 -10.54 -8.10
CA VAL A 97 8.32 -9.99 -9.43
C VAL A 97 6.95 -10.50 -9.93
N GLY A 98 6.17 -9.59 -10.50
CA GLY A 98 4.81 -9.85 -10.94
C GLY A 98 3.73 -9.44 -9.93
N ASP A 99 4.06 -9.26 -8.65
CA ASP A 99 3.11 -8.73 -7.66
C ASP A 99 2.69 -7.29 -8.03
N GLY A 100 1.43 -6.96 -7.75
CA GLY A 100 0.95 -5.57 -7.70
C GLY A 100 1.15 -5.00 -6.31
N LEU A 101 1.37 -3.69 -6.19
CA LEU A 101 1.52 -3.05 -4.89
C LEU A 101 0.99 -1.63 -4.85
N TYR A 102 0.72 -1.20 -3.62
CA TYR A 102 0.69 0.20 -3.21
C TYR A 102 1.80 0.40 -2.18
N ALA A 103 2.60 1.44 -2.36
CA ALA A 103 3.65 1.83 -1.44
C ALA A 103 3.45 3.27 -0.99
N ARG A 104 3.74 3.51 0.28
CA ARG A 104 3.92 4.84 0.84
C ARG A 104 5.29 4.97 1.48
N GLY A 105 5.76 6.20 1.56
CA GLY A 105 6.96 6.53 2.32
C GLY A 105 7.51 7.89 1.92
N LEU A 106 8.83 8.04 1.95
CA LEU A 106 9.48 9.31 1.68
C LEU A 106 10.24 9.24 0.35
N ARG A 107 9.99 10.21 -0.52
CA ARG A 107 10.76 10.34 -1.75
C ARG A 107 12.12 11.00 -1.47
N LEU A 108 13.19 10.26 -1.72
CA LEU A 108 14.56 10.73 -1.57
C LEU A 108 14.95 11.69 -2.70
N ALA A 109 16.05 12.42 -2.50
CA ALA A 109 16.56 13.39 -3.49
C ALA A 109 16.92 12.76 -4.84
N ASP A 110 17.24 11.46 -4.88
CA ASP A 110 17.51 10.70 -6.11
C ASP A 110 16.23 10.18 -6.81
N GLY A 111 15.05 10.46 -6.23
CA GLY A 111 13.75 10.04 -6.74
C GLY A 111 13.31 8.64 -6.28
N THR A 112 14.13 7.91 -5.52
CA THR A 112 13.75 6.63 -4.92
C THR A 112 12.72 6.87 -3.82
N LEU A 113 11.67 6.04 -3.77
CA LEU A 113 10.77 6.00 -2.62
C LEU A 113 11.39 5.12 -1.53
N ALA A 114 11.86 5.70 -0.45
CA ALA A 114 12.08 4.96 0.79
C ALA A 114 10.70 4.57 1.33
N ALA A 115 10.40 3.28 1.47
CA ALA A 115 9.05 2.85 1.86
C ALA A 115 8.89 2.73 3.38
N ASP A 116 7.80 3.30 3.91
CA ASP A 116 7.32 3.02 5.27
C ASP A 116 6.33 1.86 5.29
N SER A 117 5.56 1.69 4.21
CA SER A 117 4.46 0.74 4.11
C SER A 117 4.35 0.20 2.69
N LEU A 118 4.15 -1.11 2.57
CA LEU A 118 3.79 -1.79 1.34
C LEU A 118 2.53 -2.63 1.55
N TRP A 119 1.54 -2.44 0.69
CA TRP A 119 0.38 -3.30 0.54
C TRP A 119 0.48 -4.04 -0.78
N VAL A 120 0.74 -5.34 -0.73
CA VAL A 120 1.07 -6.16 -1.89
C VAL A 120 -0.13 -7.04 -2.24
N ASN A 121 -0.55 -6.97 -3.50
CA ASN A 121 -1.67 -7.68 -4.13
C ASN A 121 -3.04 -7.38 -3.50
N ILE A 122 -3.20 -6.27 -2.80
CA ILE A 122 -4.43 -6.05 -2.03
C ILE A 122 -5.55 -5.58 -2.93
N VAL A 123 -6.69 -6.26 -2.79
CA VAL A 123 -7.92 -5.94 -3.51
C VAL A 123 -9.02 -5.57 -2.54
N ASN A 124 -9.88 -4.68 -3.01
CA ASN A 124 -11.12 -4.27 -2.38
C ASN A 124 -12.21 -4.24 -3.45
N LEU A 125 -12.97 -5.33 -3.54
CA LEU A 125 -13.91 -5.58 -4.62
C LEU A 125 -15.34 -5.43 -4.10
N ASN A 126 -16.18 -4.71 -4.84
CA ASN A 126 -17.64 -4.86 -4.72
C ASN A 126 -18.09 -5.82 -5.82
N ALA A 127 -18.69 -6.94 -5.45
CA ALA A 127 -19.00 -8.00 -6.40
C ALA A 127 -20.37 -8.63 -6.12
N HIS A 128 -20.91 -9.31 -7.13
CA HIS A 128 -22.07 -10.17 -7.02
C HIS A 128 -21.61 -11.62 -6.84
N VAL A 129 -22.25 -12.37 -5.94
CA VAL A 129 -21.94 -13.80 -5.75
C VAL A 129 -22.71 -14.62 -6.79
N ASP A 130 -22.02 -15.11 -7.82
CA ASP A 130 -22.64 -15.96 -8.84
C ASP A 130 -22.94 -17.36 -8.30
N SER A 131 -21.97 -17.97 -7.62
CA SER A 131 -22.12 -19.28 -7.01
C SER A 131 -21.14 -19.50 -5.88
N ILE A 132 -21.51 -20.40 -4.97
CA ILE A 132 -20.69 -20.77 -3.80
C ILE A 132 -20.22 -22.22 -4.00
N GLY A 133 -18.90 -22.39 -4.02
CA GLY A 133 -18.23 -23.67 -4.10
C GLY A 133 -17.73 -24.16 -2.75
N ARG A 134 -17.12 -25.34 -2.73
CA ARG A 134 -16.42 -25.82 -1.54
C ARG A 134 -15.12 -25.03 -1.37
N GLY A 135 -15.12 -24.12 -0.39
CA GLY A 135 -13.95 -23.30 -0.07
C GLY A 135 -13.69 -22.17 -1.08
N SER A 136 -14.68 -21.79 -1.88
CA SER A 136 -14.54 -20.67 -2.82
C SER A 136 -15.88 -19.99 -3.11
N LEU A 137 -15.81 -18.72 -3.51
CA LEU A 137 -16.90 -17.94 -4.08
C LEU A 137 -16.55 -17.62 -5.54
N ASN A 138 -17.46 -17.90 -6.47
CA ASN A 138 -17.37 -17.34 -7.81
C ASN A 138 -18.11 -16.00 -7.80
N LEU A 139 -17.40 -14.95 -8.17
CA LEU A 139 -17.87 -13.58 -8.10
C LEU A 139 -17.93 -12.97 -9.50
N ASP A 140 -18.96 -12.16 -9.76
CA ASP A 140 -18.98 -11.21 -10.87
C ASP A 140 -18.60 -9.82 -10.35
N HIS A 141 -17.55 -9.25 -10.93
CA HIS A 141 -17.15 -7.87 -10.70
C HIS A 141 -17.21 -7.12 -12.04
N HIS A 142 -18.33 -6.43 -12.29
CA HIS A 142 -18.56 -5.68 -13.52
C HIS A 142 -18.47 -6.53 -14.80
N GLY A 143 -19.04 -7.74 -14.80
CA GLY A 143 -18.99 -8.65 -15.94
C GLY A 143 -17.69 -9.47 -16.03
N GLN A 144 -16.76 -9.30 -15.08
CA GLN A 144 -15.54 -10.10 -14.99
C GLN A 144 -15.68 -11.14 -13.88
N ARG A 145 -15.45 -12.40 -14.25
CA ARG A 145 -15.45 -13.51 -13.29
C ARG A 145 -14.18 -13.49 -12.45
N VAL A 146 -14.35 -13.54 -11.13
CA VAL A 146 -13.29 -13.68 -10.13
C VAL A 146 -13.56 -14.92 -9.29
N VAL A 147 -12.50 -15.70 -9.01
CA VAL A 147 -12.59 -16.84 -8.08
C VAL A 147 -11.96 -16.42 -6.75
N ALA A 148 -12.75 -16.36 -5.70
CA ALA A 148 -12.30 -15.97 -4.37
C ALA A 148 -12.20 -17.18 -3.44
N HIS A 149 -10.99 -17.55 -3.07
CA HIS A 149 -10.70 -18.71 -2.23
C HIS A 149 -10.83 -18.39 -0.75
N VAL A 150 -11.50 -19.29 -0.03
CA VAL A 150 -11.59 -19.28 1.44
C VAL A 150 -10.41 -20.05 2.00
N GLU A 151 -9.64 -19.40 2.85
CA GLU A 151 -8.53 -20.00 3.56
C GLU A 151 -8.89 -20.25 5.03
N ASN A 152 -8.85 -21.53 5.42
CA ASN A 152 -9.21 -21.95 6.77
C ASN A 152 -8.36 -21.25 7.82
N GLY A 153 -9.02 -20.68 8.83
CA GLY A 153 -8.36 -19.96 9.93
C GLY A 153 -7.86 -18.56 9.57
N ARG A 154 -8.03 -18.11 8.31
CA ARG A 154 -7.62 -16.77 7.87
C ARG A 154 -8.77 -15.95 7.31
N SER A 155 -9.59 -16.55 6.47
CA SER A 155 -10.73 -15.85 5.88
C SER A 155 -11.86 -15.69 6.91
N ALA A 156 -12.50 -14.52 6.89
CA ALA A 156 -13.64 -14.21 7.74
C ALA A 156 -14.79 -13.57 6.95
N ALA A 157 -15.98 -13.63 7.53
CA ALA A 157 -17.17 -12.96 7.05
C ALA A 157 -17.70 -11.98 8.12
N VAL A 158 -18.21 -10.85 7.67
CA VAL A 158 -18.89 -9.83 8.46
C VAL A 158 -20.30 -9.68 7.91
N TYR A 159 -21.30 -9.94 8.75
CA TYR A 159 -22.71 -9.91 8.37
C TYR A 159 -23.38 -8.73 9.05
N ASN A 160 -24.06 -7.85 8.31
CA ASN A 160 -24.82 -6.73 8.89
C ASN A 160 -24.03 -5.91 9.93
N ASN A 161 -22.72 -5.74 9.69
CA ASN A 161 -21.76 -5.06 10.57
C ASN A 161 -21.55 -5.70 11.97
N THR A 162 -21.80 -7.01 12.12
CA THR A 162 -21.41 -7.77 13.31
C THR A 162 -19.90 -8.00 13.34
N PRO A 163 -19.33 -8.45 14.48
CA PRO A 163 -17.96 -8.93 14.51
C PRO A 163 -17.69 -10.00 13.44
N ALA A 164 -16.44 -10.02 12.94
CA ALA A 164 -16.01 -10.97 11.94
C ALA A 164 -16.01 -12.41 12.49
N VAL A 165 -16.55 -13.34 11.70
CA VAL A 165 -16.63 -14.77 12.05
C VAL A 165 -15.99 -15.60 10.94
N SER A 166 -15.42 -16.76 11.30
CA SER A 166 -14.91 -17.70 10.31
C SER A 166 -16.01 -18.45 9.55
N ASP A 167 -17.24 -18.44 10.08
CA ASP A 167 -18.37 -19.12 9.45
C ASP A 167 -18.89 -18.32 8.25
N MET A 168 -18.78 -18.94 7.07
CA MET A 168 -19.24 -18.38 5.80
C MET A 168 -20.60 -18.92 5.35
N SER A 169 -21.28 -19.70 6.20
CA SER A 169 -22.53 -20.41 5.85
C SER A 169 -23.71 -19.49 5.51
N MET A 170 -23.68 -18.23 5.93
CA MET A 170 -24.73 -17.25 5.65
C MET A 170 -24.53 -16.48 4.35
N LEU A 171 -23.44 -16.73 3.60
CA LEU A 171 -23.29 -16.18 2.26
C LEU A 171 -24.28 -16.86 1.30
N GLU A 172 -24.88 -16.05 0.42
CA GLU A 172 -25.86 -16.52 -0.56
C GLU A 172 -25.44 -16.11 -1.97
N ALA A 173 -25.68 -17.01 -2.93
CA ALA A 173 -25.62 -16.65 -4.34
C ALA A 173 -26.74 -15.65 -4.69
N GLY A 174 -26.48 -14.78 -5.66
CA GLY A 174 -27.41 -13.70 -6.04
C GLY A 174 -27.29 -12.43 -5.19
N LYS A 175 -26.41 -12.39 -4.18
CA LYS A 175 -26.22 -11.24 -3.29
C LYS A 175 -24.99 -10.43 -3.64
N HIS A 176 -25.02 -9.15 -3.28
CA HIS A 176 -23.86 -8.28 -3.36
C HIS A 176 -23.01 -8.41 -2.10
N VAL A 177 -21.71 -8.46 -2.29
CA VAL A 177 -20.71 -8.53 -1.22
C VAL A 177 -19.59 -7.54 -1.50
N LYS A 178 -18.93 -7.11 -0.44
CA LYS A 178 -17.63 -6.43 -0.52
C LYS A 178 -16.56 -7.39 -0.04
N VAL A 179 -15.51 -7.60 -0.82
CA VAL A 179 -14.43 -8.55 -0.52
C VAL A 179 -13.11 -7.81 -0.40
N ILE A 180 -12.45 -7.99 0.73
CA ILE A 180 -11.04 -7.63 0.94
C ILE A 180 -10.23 -8.92 0.84
N GLY A 181 -9.15 -8.90 0.07
CA GLY A 181 -8.32 -10.07 -0.14
C GLY A 181 -6.97 -9.76 -0.77
N ALA A 182 -6.25 -10.82 -1.11
CA ALA A 182 -5.00 -10.77 -1.85
C ALA A 182 -5.17 -11.44 -3.21
N TRP A 183 -4.85 -10.71 -4.27
CA TRP A 183 -4.83 -11.18 -5.65
C TRP A 183 -3.67 -12.13 -5.92
N HIS A 184 -3.93 -13.09 -6.81
CA HIS A 184 -2.95 -14.02 -7.33
C HIS A 184 -2.47 -13.50 -8.70
N PRO A 185 -1.22 -13.05 -8.82
CA PRO A 185 -0.73 -12.40 -10.03
C PRO A 185 -0.99 -13.20 -11.32
N ASP A 186 -1.34 -12.48 -12.39
CA ASP A 186 -1.65 -13.02 -13.72
C ASP A 186 -2.85 -13.99 -13.79
N THR A 187 -3.68 -14.02 -12.75
CA THR A 187 -4.92 -14.81 -12.70
C THR A 187 -6.12 -13.93 -12.37
N ASN A 188 -7.32 -14.49 -12.48
CA ASN A 188 -8.55 -13.88 -11.94
C ASN A 188 -8.90 -14.43 -10.55
N GLU A 189 -7.91 -14.87 -9.79
CA GLU A 189 -8.09 -15.50 -8.49
C GLU A 189 -7.62 -14.60 -7.35
N ILE A 190 -8.31 -14.70 -6.21
CA ILE A 190 -7.97 -14.00 -4.97
C ILE A 190 -8.08 -14.95 -3.78
N THR A 191 -7.30 -14.72 -2.74
CA THR A 191 -7.55 -15.28 -1.40
C THR A 191 -8.31 -14.27 -0.55
N ILE A 192 -9.38 -14.70 0.10
CA ILE A 192 -10.22 -13.86 0.93
C ILE A 192 -9.52 -13.56 2.27
N SER A 193 -9.45 -12.29 2.63
CA SER A 193 -9.22 -11.87 4.01
C SER A 193 -10.56 -11.69 4.73
N THR A 194 -11.44 -10.86 4.18
CA THR A 194 -12.76 -10.59 4.76
C THR A 194 -13.81 -10.37 3.70
N VAL A 195 -14.97 -11.00 3.87
CA VAL A 195 -16.19 -10.74 3.08
C VAL A 195 -17.16 -9.96 3.95
N TYR A 196 -17.69 -8.85 3.44
CA TYR A 196 -18.76 -8.09 4.06
C TYR A 196 -20.04 -8.35 3.27
N ALA A 197 -21.06 -8.86 3.94
CA ALA A 197 -22.35 -9.16 3.35
C ALA A 197 -23.48 -8.50 4.16
N ALA A 198 -24.45 -7.96 3.44
CA ALA A 198 -25.75 -7.64 4.00
C ALA A 198 -26.61 -8.90 3.85
N VAL A 199 -27.07 -9.46 4.98
CA VAL A 199 -27.89 -10.67 5.01
C VAL A 199 -29.33 -10.30 5.34
#